data_AF-A0A0D2PPJ3-F1
#
_entry.id   AF-A0A0D2PPJ3-F1
#
_cell.length_a   1.000
_cell.length_b   1.000
_cell.length_c   1.000
_cell.angle_alpha   90.00
_cell.angle_beta   90.00
_cell.angle_gamma   90.00
#
_symmetry.space_group_name_H-M   'P 1'
#
loop_
_entity.id
_entity.type
_entity.pdbx_description
1 polymer ?
#
loop_
_entity_poly.entity_id
_entity_poly.type
_entity_poly.pdbx_seq_one_letter_code
_entity_poly.pdbx_strand_id
1 'polypeptide(L)'
;MPRILPRLIEKIKSQASLGKWMPYPLLKARKKAKSLYKRVPPRPSFKYSSYPCSILLESGNPVVNAKDWVRHKTLPPTLSRPGSADASRADVPRQMTEAEFGWRANPYLRMMASPLRKCVATSRHLPSDLLIRLVGVSAPSSVLRRNGGAPQSVLTPDGLLHPKYTSRRRTGGGLYVLCCRRVIQKLARERFKNIASPGAVLHGRTEEHIAHLLRLRVVQEFELLAERLEHAMFTGKNFGGSNVILRRLTRDEWEMLKTSGTSPCENAVAVLVIPPINKDRITKQRPTGSMSPFPPQDELATKELPPTSTLLPLSLNSWSEELPTILPLLKVPLYNGVSAFPSRPQRVALHGILQRILRAERSLRRAHMKNPSSNASNPEKRKSSHAYVLFSDAQTAKRGDSASVARALWRLKMYDGEGWSLTQSITPTTYIP
;
A
#
# COMPACT_ATOMS: atom_id res chain seq x y z
N MET A 1 -28.09 -8.42 40.05
CA MET A 1 -27.37 -7.22 39.53
C MET A 1 -27.33 -6.00 40.50
N PRO A 2 -27.29 -6.16 41.85
CA PRO A 2 -27.45 -5.01 42.78
C PRO A 2 -26.24 -4.06 42.86
N ARG A 3 -25.05 -4.46 42.42
CA ARG A 3 -23.83 -3.63 42.50
C ARG A 3 -23.65 -2.63 41.35
N ILE A 4 -24.43 -2.77 40.27
CA ILE A 4 -24.29 -1.95 39.06
C ILE A 4 -25.12 -0.68 39.17
N LEU A 5 -26.34 -0.79 39.70
CA LEU A 5 -27.30 0.31 39.85
C LEU A 5 -26.74 1.53 40.60
N PRO A 6 -26.15 1.39 41.81
CA PRO A 6 -25.63 2.56 42.53
C PRO A 6 -24.50 3.27 41.76
N ARG A 7 -23.60 2.52 41.10
CA ARG A 7 -22.53 3.09 40.27
C ARG A 7 -23.05 3.82 39.03
N LEU A 8 -24.19 3.37 38.51
CA LEU A 8 -24.83 3.98 37.34
C LEU A 8 -25.55 5.26 37.73
N ILE A 9 -26.25 5.25 38.87
CA ILE A 9 -26.89 6.43 39.45
C ILE A 9 -25.85 7.50 39.81
N GLU A 10 -24.73 7.11 40.41
CA GLU A 10 -23.63 8.02 40.74
C GLU A 10 -23.02 8.67 39.49
N LYS A 11 -22.81 7.88 38.43
CA LYS A 11 -22.38 8.40 37.13
C LYS A 11 -23.39 9.36 36.51
N ILE A 12 -24.68 9.02 36.52
CA ILE A 12 -25.75 9.88 35.99
C ILE A 12 -25.78 11.21 36.74
N LYS A 13 -25.73 11.18 38.09
CA LYS A 13 -25.70 12.40 38.92
C LYS A 13 -24.46 13.25 38.63
N SER A 14 -23.28 12.63 38.49
CA SER A 14 -22.05 13.35 38.14
C SER A 14 -22.05 13.96 36.73
N GLN A 15 -22.86 13.42 35.82
CA GLN A 15 -22.98 13.88 34.44
C GLN A 15 -24.11 14.89 34.23
N ALA A 16 -25.13 14.92 35.10
CA ALA A 16 -26.25 15.84 35.02
C ALA A 16 -25.84 17.31 35.20
N SER A 17 -24.74 17.59 35.92
CA SER A 17 -24.20 18.94 36.10
C SER A 17 -23.34 19.44 34.91
N LEU A 18 -22.93 18.56 34.00
CA LEU A 18 -22.17 18.91 32.80
C LEU A 18 -23.16 19.24 31.67
N GLY A 19 -23.60 20.49 31.63
CA GLY A 19 -24.74 21.00 30.85
C GLY A 19 -24.77 20.86 29.33
N LYS A 20 -24.03 19.94 28.70
CA LYS A 20 -24.21 19.57 27.29
C LYS A 20 -23.97 18.08 27.10
N TRP A 21 -25.01 17.37 26.65
CA TRP A 21 -24.98 15.96 26.28
C TRP A 21 -24.16 15.76 25.00
N MET A 22 -22.83 15.83 25.12
CA MET A 22 -21.94 15.25 24.12
C MET A 22 -21.95 13.72 24.34
N PRO A 23 -22.29 12.90 23.33
CA PRO A 23 -22.29 11.45 23.47
C PRO A 23 -20.86 11.01 23.78
N TYR A 24 -20.63 10.65 25.04
CA TYR A 24 -19.32 10.35 25.64
C TYR A 24 -18.37 11.56 25.68
N PRO A 25 -18.05 12.12 26.87
CA PRO A 25 -16.75 12.77 26.99
C PRO A 25 -15.74 11.71 26.58
N LEU A 26 -14.98 11.98 25.51
CA LEU A 26 -13.75 11.26 25.22
C LEU A 26 -12.86 11.49 26.44
N LEU A 27 -13.06 10.70 27.51
CA LEU A 27 -12.14 10.57 28.63
C LEU A 27 -10.79 10.53 27.97
N LYS A 28 -9.99 11.60 28.10
CA LYS A 28 -8.74 11.78 27.36
C LYS A 28 -8.02 10.47 27.48
N ALA A 29 -8.08 9.64 26.44
CA ALA A 29 -7.76 8.24 26.59
C ALA A 29 -6.33 8.25 27.09
N ARG A 30 -6.09 7.72 28.31
CA ARG A 30 -4.77 7.78 28.94
C ARG A 30 -3.79 7.38 27.85
N LYS A 31 -2.95 8.34 27.43
CA LYS A 31 -2.07 8.16 26.27
C LYS A 31 -1.16 6.99 26.64
N LYS A 32 -1.52 5.79 26.20
CA LYS A 32 -0.70 4.60 26.46
C LYS A 32 0.67 4.89 25.87
N ALA A 33 1.72 4.58 26.62
CA ALA A 33 3.08 4.69 26.11
C ALA A 33 3.16 3.94 24.78
N LYS A 34 3.62 4.63 23.73
CA LYS A 34 3.70 4.04 22.38
C LYS A 34 4.79 2.97 22.29
N SER A 35 5.76 3.01 23.19
CA SER A 35 6.82 2.02 23.31
C SER A 35 6.93 1.53 24.75
N LEU A 36 7.41 0.29 24.87
CA LEU A 36 7.86 -0.30 26.12
C LEU A 36 9.38 -0.16 26.28
N TYR A 37 10.03 0.61 25.39
CA TYR A 37 11.47 0.77 25.42
C TYR A 37 11.90 1.47 26.70
N LYS A 38 12.82 0.82 27.39
CA LYS A 38 13.57 1.35 28.51
C LYS A 38 15.04 1.26 28.12
N ARG A 39 15.82 2.28 28.49
CA ARG A 39 17.26 2.25 28.28
C ARG A 39 17.82 1.08 29.11
N VAL A 40 18.39 0.11 28.43
CA VAL A 40 19.07 -1.02 29.11
C VAL A 40 20.28 -0.45 29.85
N PRO A 41 20.48 -0.80 31.14
CA PRO A 41 21.67 -0.41 31.88
C PRO A 41 22.96 -0.82 31.13
N PRO A 42 24.08 -0.11 31.31
CA PRO A 42 25.35 -0.51 30.71
C PRO A 42 25.71 -1.94 31.16
N ARG A 43 26.30 -2.76 30.27
CA ARG A 43 26.68 -4.14 30.61
C ARG A 43 27.48 -4.17 31.92
N PRO A 44 27.10 -4.99 32.92
CA PRO A 44 27.80 -4.99 34.19
C PRO A 44 29.20 -5.58 33.96
N SER A 45 30.17 -5.09 34.70
CA SER A 45 31.48 -5.75 34.79
C SER A 45 31.27 -7.10 35.49
N PHE A 46 32.06 -8.10 35.14
CA PHE A 46 32.13 -9.34 35.93
C PHE A 46 33.49 -9.48 36.62
N LYS A 47 34.29 -8.40 36.64
CA LYS A 47 35.55 -8.35 37.36
C LYS A 47 35.27 -8.12 38.83
N TYR A 48 35.74 -9.02 39.69
CA TYR A 48 35.59 -8.92 41.14
C TYR A 48 36.09 -7.58 41.69
N SER A 49 37.22 -7.08 41.16
CA SER A 49 37.82 -5.81 41.56
C SER A 49 36.95 -4.57 41.26
N SER A 50 35.92 -4.70 40.42
CA SER A 50 34.99 -3.60 40.11
C SER A 50 33.88 -3.43 41.15
N TYR A 51 33.74 -4.37 42.09
CA TYR A 51 32.64 -4.39 43.05
C TYR A 51 33.15 -4.46 44.49
N PRO A 52 32.68 -3.59 45.40
CA PRO A 52 33.04 -3.65 46.81
C PRO A 52 32.40 -4.84 47.54
N CYS A 53 31.37 -5.45 46.95
CA CYS A 53 30.64 -6.59 47.50
C CYS A 53 30.22 -7.56 46.38
N SER A 54 29.63 -8.71 46.75
CA SER A 54 29.10 -9.67 45.79
C SER A 54 28.11 -9.00 44.83
N ILE A 55 28.26 -9.23 43.52
CA ILE A 55 27.38 -8.73 42.45
C ILE A 55 25.90 -9.08 42.70
N LEU A 56 25.64 -10.11 43.50
CA LEU A 56 24.28 -10.53 43.83
C LEU A 56 23.53 -9.55 44.74
N LEU A 57 24.26 -8.82 45.59
CA LEU A 57 23.73 -7.91 46.60
C LEU A 57 23.57 -6.47 46.08
N GLU A 58 24.09 -6.17 44.89
CA GLU A 58 24.03 -4.83 44.31
C GLU A 58 22.63 -4.54 43.75
N SER A 59 22.13 -3.31 43.97
CA SER A 59 20.77 -2.89 43.57
C SER A 59 20.55 -2.84 42.05
N GLY A 60 21.60 -3.01 41.23
CA GLY A 60 21.55 -3.08 39.76
C GLY A 60 21.76 -4.49 39.17
N ASN A 61 21.78 -5.53 40.00
CA ASN A 61 22.14 -6.88 39.61
C ASN A 61 21.25 -7.42 38.46
N PRO A 62 21.82 -7.91 37.34
CA PRO A 62 21.06 -8.52 36.25
C PRO A 62 20.29 -9.78 36.63
N VAL A 63 20.69 -10.49 37.69
CA VAL A 63 20.02 -11.70 38.17
C VAL A 63 18.74 -11.35 38.93
N VAL A 64 18.81 -10.40 39.87
CA VAL A 64 17.64 -9.98 40.67
C VAL A 64 16.71 -9.08 39.85
N ASN A 65 17.26 -8.15 39.07
CA ASN A 65 16.51 -7.17 38.28
C ASN A 65 16.48 -7.51 36.79
N ALA A 66 16.34 -8.79 36.43
CA ALA A 66 16.37 -9.26 35.04
C ALA A 66 15.45 -8.49 34.08
N LYS A 67 14.33 -7.94 34.59
CA LYS A 67 13.37 -7.13 33.82
C LYS A 67 13.97 -5.83 33.26
N ASP A 68 14.91 -5.20 33.97
CA ASP A 68 15.54 -3.96 33.52
C ASP A 68 16.58 -4.19 32.41
N TRP A 69 17.01 -5.43 32.26
CA TRP A 69 17.95 -5.88 31.23
C TRP A 69 17.27 -6.43 29.97
N VAL A 70 15.93 -6.50 29.95
CA VAL A 70 15.17 -6.95 28.78
C VAL A 70 15.30 -5.92 27.66
N ARG A 71 15.88 -6.33 26.55
CA ARG A 71 15.96 -5.51 25.34
C ARG A 71 14.57 -5.40 24.71
N HIS A 72 13.97 -4.24 24.86
CA HIS A 72 12.73 -3.90 24.16
C HIS A 72 13.04 -3.30 22.78
N LYS A 73 12.14 -3.53 21.82
CA LYS A 73 12.24 -2.91 20.49
C LYS A 73 11.95 -1.41 20.62
N THR A 74 12.80 -0.58 20.02
CA THR A 74 12.57 0.86 19.90
C THR A 74 11.44 1.15 18.91
N LEU A 75 10.91 2.37 18.95
CA LEU A 75 9.98 2.84 17.93
C LEU A 75 10.62 2.74 16.54
N PRO A 76 9.83 2.36 15.51
CA PRO A 76 10.34 2.27 14.15
C PRO A 76 10.77 3.66 13.65
N PRO A 77 11.78 3.72 12.77
CA PRO A 77 12.23 4.99 12.22
C PRO A 77 11.11 5.66 11.41
N THR A 78 11.14 6.99 11.40
CA THR A 78 10.13 7.83 10.75
C THR A 78 10.69 8.59 9.55
N LEU A 79 9.83 8.87 8.57
CA LEU A 79 10.19 9.60 7.35
C LEU A 79 10.54 11.06 7.63
N SER A 80 9.79 11.68 8.54
CA SER A 80 10.02 13.07 8.94
C SER A 80 10.89 13.09 10.19
N ARG A 81 11.70 14.16 10.33
CA ARG A 81 12.35 14.43 11.61
C ARG A 81 11.27 14.48 12.69
N PRO A 82 11.41 13.73 13.80
CA PRO A 82 10.54 13.96 14.94
C PRO A 82 10.62 15.44 15.28
N GLY A 83 9.47 16.10 15.47
CA GLY A 83 9.47 17.46 16.03
C GLY A 83 10.21 17.46 17.37
N SER A 84 10.65 18.64 17.83
CA SER A 84 11.38 18.82 19.10
C SER A 84 10.89 17.83 20.14
N ALA A 85 11.69 16.79 20.39
CA ALA A 85 11.25 15.68 21.19
C ALA A 85 11.21 16.15 22.65
N ASP A 86 10.11 15.88 23.34
CA ASP A 86 10.08 16.02 24.80
C ASP A 86 11.25 15.22 25.37
N ALA A 87 12.24 15.89 25.97
CA ALA A 87 13.41 15.25 26.57
C ALA A 87 13.03 14.18 27.61
N SER A 88 11.78 14.21 28.10
CA SER A 88 11.18 13.25 29.01
C SER A 88 10.89 11.87 28.38
N ARG A 89 10.78 11.74 27.05
CA ARG A 89 10.49 10.44 26.42
C ARG A 89 11.77 9.66 26.16
N ALA A 90 11.89 8.51 26.83
CA ALA A 90 13.03 7.59 26.68
C ALA A 90 13.19 7.00 25.27
N ASP A 91 12.13 6.98 24.45
CA ASP A 91 12.14 6.42 23.10
C ASP A 91 11.49 7.39 22.11
N VAL A 92 12.33 8.01 21.29
CA VAL A 92 11.93 8.92 20.23
C VAL A 92 12.20 8.20 18.91
N PRO A 93 11.23 8.15 17.98
CA PRO A 93 11.47 7.52 16.69
C PRO A 93 12.56 8.28 15.95
N ARG A 94 13.68 7.61 15.66
CA ARG A 94 14.76 8.20 14.87
C ARG A 94 14.31 8.53 13.45
N GLN A 95 15.00 9.46 12.80
CA GLN A 95 14.83 9.68 11.37
C GLN A 95 15.40 8.49 10.58
N MET A 96 14.77 8.15 9.46
CA MET A 96 15.33 7.17 8.52
C MET A 96 16.68 7.65 7.95
N THR A 97 17.62 6.72 7.78
CA THR A 97 18.88 6.99 7.07
C THR A 97 18.63 7.02 5.56
N GLU A 98 19.57 7.53 4.76
CA GLU A 98 19.42 7.59 3.29
C GLU A 98 19.28 6.20 2.65
N ALA A 99 20.03 5.21 3.15
CA ALA A 99 19.88 3.81 2.75
C ALA A 99 18.47 3.28 3.05
N GLU A 100 17.90 3.59 4.22
CA GLU A 100 16.54 3.20 4.57
C GLU A 100 15.49 3.89 3.72
N PHE A 101 15.71 5.15 3.33
CA PHE A 101 14.88 5.82 2.34
C PHE A 101 14.95 5.12 0.99
N GLY A 102 16.15 4.70 0.54
CA GLY A 102 16.33 3.91 -0.67
C GLY A 102 15.57 2.58 -0.62
N TRP A 103 15.69 1.83 0.48
CA TRP A 103 14.95 0.57 0.66
C TRP A 103 13.44 0.79 0.72
N ARG A 104 13.00 1.89 1.34
CA ARG A 104 11.57 2.26 1.43
C ARG A 104 11.02 2.79 0.11
N ALA A 105 11.86 3.39 -0.73
CA ALA A 105 11.51 3.79 -2.09
C ALA A 105 11.38 2.60 -3.03
N ASN A 106 12.10 1.50 -2.77
CA ASN A 106 12.03 0.31 -3.60
C ASN A 106 10.70 -0.46 -3.37
N PRO A 107 9.80 -0.53 -4.37
CA PRO A 107 8.52 -1.22 -4.21
C PRO A 107 8.67 -2.73 -4.02
N TYR A 108 9.69 -3.35 -4.63
CA TYR A 108 9.93 -4.80 -4.54
C TYR A 108 10.36 -5.18 -3.13
N LEU A 109 11.31 -4.45 -2.55
CA LEU A 109 11.73 -4.66 -1.17
C LEU A 109 10.55 -4.50 -0.21
N ARG A 110 9.66 -3.53 -0.45
CA ARG A 110 8.45 -3.35 0.37
C ARG A 110 7.44 -4.48 0.24
N MET A 111 7.26 -5.04 -0.96
CA MET A 111 6.42 -6.23 -1.14
C MET A 111 7.00 -7.43 -0.40
N MET A 112 8.31 -7.64 -0.51
CA MET A 112 9.03 -8.75 0.12
C MET A 112 9.11 -8.61 1.65
N ALA A 113 9.20 -7.39 2.17
CA ALA A 113 9.19 -7.09 3.60
C ALA A 113 7.78 -7.19 4.24
N SER A 114 6.74 -7.46 3.45
CA SER A 114 5.39 -7.63 3.99
C SER A 114 5.29 -8.96 4.78
N PRO A 115 4.44 -9.05 5.81
CA PRO A 115 4.36 -10.24 6.67
C PRO A 115 4.14 -11.52 5.87
N LEU A 116 4.88 -12.59 6.19
CA LEU A 116 4.69 -13.90 5.59
C LEU A 116 3.36 -14.52 6.06
N ARG A 117 2.64 -15.14 5.13
CA ARG A 117 1.40 -15.87 5.36
C ARG A 117 1.40 -17.15 4.52
N LYS A 118 0.78 -18.22 5.03
CA LYS A 118 0.61 -19.47 4.29
C LYS A 118 -0.48 -19.30 3.24
N CYS A 119 -0.13 -19.47 1.97
CA CYS A 119 -1.09 -19.50 0.86
C CYS A 119 -1.88 -20.81 0.91
N VAL A 120 -3.21 -20.75 0.87
CA VAL A 120 -4.07 -21.94 0.90
C VAL A 120 -3.94 -22.77 -0.37
N ALA A 121 -3.76 -22.13 -1.53
CA ALA A 121 -3.68 -22.83 -2.82
C ALA A 121 -2.35 -23.60 -3.01
N THR A 122 -1.24 -23.07 -2.49
CA THR A 122 0.10 -23.65 -2.71
C THR A 122 0.73 -24.22 -1.44
N SER A 123 0.12 -24.01 -0.26
CA SER A 123 0.67 -24.33 1.07
C SER A 123 2.03 -23.70 1.39
N ARG A 124 2.54 -22.77 0.55
CA ARG A 124 3.81 -22.07 0.75
C ARG A 124 3.64 -20.79 1.54
N HIS A 125 4.66 -20.41 2.31
CA HIS A 125 4.72 -19.11 2.98
C HIS A 125 5.16 -18.04 1.98
N LEU A 126 4.30 -17.04 1.75
CA LEU A 126 4.56 -15.94 0.83
C LEU A 126 4.29 -14.59 1.52
N PRO A 127 4.95 -13.50 1.09
CA PRO A 127 4.64 -12.17 1.56
C PRO A 127 3.18 -11.79 1.31
N SER A 128 2.53 -11.16 2.29
CA SER A 128 1.10 -10.80 2.21
C SER A 128 0.74 -9.89 1.04
N ASP A 129 1.68 -9.13 0.49
CA ASP A 129 1.45 -8.31 -0.70
C ASP A 129 1.30 -9.14 -2.00
N LEU A 130 1.82 -10.37 -2.02
CA LEU A 130 1.61 -11.34 -3.11
C LEU A 130 0.32 -12.16 -2.94
N LEU A 131 -0.45 -11.88 -1.88
CA LEU A 131 -1.63 -12.63 -1.48
C LEU A 131 -2.87 -11.74 -1.40
N ILE A 132 -4.02 -12.36 -1.57
CA ILE A 132 -5.35 -11.78 -1.35
C ILE A 132 -5.95 -12.46 -0.13
N ARG A 133 -6.38 -11.66 0.85
CA ARG A 133 -7.11 -12.14 2.02
C ARG A 133 -8.59 -12.26 1.66
N LEU A 134 -9.16 -13.46 1.82
CA LEU A 134 -10.60 -13.68 1.78
C LEU A 134 -11.11 -13.98 3.19
N VAL A 135 -12.28 -13.44 3.52
CA VAL A 135 -12.92 -13.60 4.83
C VAL A 135 -14.35 -14.07 4.61
N GLY A 136 -14.77 -15.08 5.36
CA GLY A 136 -16.16 -15.55 5.37
C GLY A 136 -17.05 -14.50 6.02
N VAL A 137 -18.07 -14.07 5.29
CA VAL A 137 -19.10 -13.14 5.76
C VAL A 137 -20.43 -13.88 5.71
N SER A 138 -21.11 -13.93 6.85
CA SER A 138 -22.47 -14.47 6.90
C SER A 138 -23.39 -13.53 6.14
N ALA A 139 -24.09 -14.04 5.13
CA ALA A 139 -25.13 -13.28 4.47
C ALA A 139 -26.26 -12.97 5.48
N PRO A 140 -26.84 -11.75 5.47
CA PRO A 140 -27.92 -11.41 6.37
C PRO A 140 -29.08 -12.41 6.20
N SER A 141 -29.51 -13.00 7.32
CA SER A 141 -30.47 -14.10 7.37
C SER A 141 -31.86 -13.75 6.81
N SER A 142 -32.17 -12.47 6.63
CA SER A 142 -33.45 -11.99 6.12
C SER A 142 -33.72 -12.40 4.67
N VAL A 143 -32.69 -12.61 3.85
CA VAL A 143 -32.85 -12.97 2.43
C VAL A 143 -32.89 -14.48 2.21
N LEU A 144 -32.23 -15.27 3.07
CA LEU A 144 -32.02 -16.71 2.85
C LEU A 144 -32.94 -17.63 3.66
N ARG A 145 -33.75 -17.09 4.59
CA ARG A 145 -34.65 -17.92 5.44
C ARG A 145 -35.88 -18.48 4.73
N ARG A 146 -36.17 -18.10 3.48
CA ARG A 146 -37.37 -18.61 2.77
C ARG A 146 -37.37 -20.13 2.56
N ASN A 147 -36.19 -20.79 2.56
CA ASN A 147 -36.09 -22.23 2.28
C ASN A 147 -35.50 -23.06 3.43
N GLY A 148 -35.50 -22.57 4.68
CA GLY A 148 -35.02 -23.34 5.84
C GLY A 148 -33.54 -23.74 5.85
N GLY A 149 -32.73 -23.24 4.90
CA GLY A 149 -31.30 -23.55 4.81
C GLY A 149 -30.45 -22.90 5.90
N ALA A 150 -29.37 -23.58 6.31
CA ALA A 150 -28.35 -23.03 7.19
C ALA A 150 -27.75 -21.74 6.60
N PRO A 151 -27.32 -20.77 7.44
CA PRO A 151 -26.77 -19.51 6.98
C PRO A 151 -25.56 -19.75 6.08
N GLN A 152 -25.67 -19.34 4.80
CA GLN A 152 -24.58 -19.48 3.85
C GLN A 152 -23.53 -18.42 4.13
N SER A 153 -22.31 -18.86 4.46
CA SER A 153 -21.14 -17.99 4.53
C SER A 153 -20.61 -17.75 3.13
N VAL A 154 -20.38 -16.49 2.77
CA VAL A 154 -19.80 -16.10 1.48
C VAL A 154 -18.39 -15.58 1.71
N LEU A 155 -17.42 -16.12 0.97
CA LEU A 155 -16.05 -15.61 1.00
C LEU A 155 -15.98 -14.29 0.25
N THR A 156 -15.52 -13.24 0.93
CA THR A 156 -15.37 -11.89 0.36
C THR A 156 -13.93 -11.40 0.53
N PRO A 157 -13.40 -10.61 -0.43
CA PRO A 157 -12.08 -10.02 -0.28
C PRO A 157 -12.06 -8.96 0.81
N ASP A 158 -11.01 -8.98 1.65
CA ASP A 158 -10.81 -8.01 2.73
C ASP A 158 -9.42 -7.36 2.63
N GLY A 159 -9.34 -6.09 3.02
CA GLY A 159 -8.08 -5.36 3.14
C GLY A 159 -7.35 -5.05 1.83
N LEU A 160 -8.03 -5.12 0.68
CA LEU A 160 -7.49 -4.69 -0.63
C LEU A 160 -7.43 -3.15 -0.73
N LEU A 161 -8.48 -2.46 -0.29
CA LEU A 161 -8.55 -1.00 -0.30
C LEU A 161 -7.65 -0.35 0.76
N HIS A 162 -7.31 0.92 0.56
CA HIS A 162 -6.43 1.64 1.48
C HIS A 162 -7.13 1.86 2.84
N PRO A 163 -6.42 1.67 3.99
CA PRO A 163 -7.02 1.76 5.31
C PRO A 163 -7.76 3.08 5.63
N LYS A 164 -7.38 4.18 4.96
CA LYS A 164 -8.09 5.48 5.03
C LYS A 164 -9.55 5.39 4.55
N TYR A 165 -9.81 4.58 3.52
CA TYR A 165 -11.14 4.47 2.89
C TYR A 165 -11.93 3.28 3.42
N THR A 166 -11.25 2.21 3.83
CA THR A 166 -11.92 1.02 4.36
C THR A 166 -11.10 0.39 5.46
N SER A 167 -11.69 0.29 6.64
CA SER A 167 -11.10 -0.45 7.74
C SER A 167 -11.18 -1.95 7.46
N ARG A 168 -10.10 -2.68 7.73
CA ARG A 168 -10.12 -4.15 7.68
C ARG A 168 -11.15 -4.67 8.66
N ARG A 169 -11.94 -5.65 8.22
CA ARG A 169 -12.89 -6.29 9.12
C ARG A 169 -12.11 -7.06 10.19
N ARG A 170 -12.48 -6.85 11.45
CA ARG A 170 -11.91 -7.59 12.60
C ARG A 170 -12.52 -8.98 12.78
N THR A 171 -13.36 -9.41 11.84
CA THR A 171 -14.06 -10.69 11.86
C THR A 171 -13.10 -11.84 11.54
N GLY A 172 -12.95 -12.76 12.50
CA GLY A 172 -12.52 -14.15 12.31
C GLY A 172 -11.20 -14.43 11.59
N GLY A 173 -10.88 -15.72 11.50
CA GLY A 173 -9.81 -16.21 10.64
C GLY A 173 -10.06 -15.81 9.19
N GLY A 174 -9.02 -15.35 8.50
CA GLY A 174 -9.05 -15.08 7.06
C GLY A 174 -8.13 -16.05 6.34
N LEU A 175 -8.52 -16.45 5.14
CA LEU A 175 -7.71 -17.30 4.28
C LEU A 175 -6.92 -16.44 3.28
N TYR A 176 -5.70 -16.85 2.97
CA TYR A 176 -4.83 -16.13 2.03
C TYR A 176 -4.66 -16.97 0.76
N VAL A 177 -4.92 -16.35 -0.38
CA VAL A 177 -4.81 -16.97 -1.70
C VAL A 177 -3.82 -16.19 -2.54
N LEU A 178 -3.15 -16.83 -3.48
CA LEU A 178 -2.25 -16.15 -4.41
C LEU A 178 -2.95 -14.99 -5.12
N CYS A 179 -2.28 -13.85 -5.26
CA CYS A 179 -2.76 -12.71 -6.05
C CYS A 179 -2.67 -13.05 -7.55
N CYS A 180 -3.56 -13.93 -8.00
CA CYS A 180 -3.63 -14.45 -9.37
C CYS A 180 -5.08 -14.85 -9.69
N ARG A 181 -5.62 -14.28 -10.76
CA ARG A 181 -7.00 -14.44 -11.25
C ARG A 181 -7.36 -15.89 -11.50
N ARG A 182 -6.47 -16.64 -12.17
CA ARG A 182 -6.63 -18.08 -12.43
C ARG A 182 -6.79 -18.91 -11.15
N VAL A 183 -6.11 -18.54 -10.06
CA VAL A 183 -6.21 -19.25 -8.78
C VAL A 183 -7.56 -18.99 -8.13
N ILE A 184 -8.09 -17.77 -8.22
CA ILE A 184 -9.44 -17.43 -7.75
C ILE A 184 -10.51 -18.17 -8.57
N GLN A 185 -10.33 -18.30 -9.88
CA GLN A 185 -11.24 -19.10 -10.73
C GLN A 185 -11.24 -20.58 -10.35
N LYS A 186 -10.06 -21.18 -10.13
CA LYS A 186 -9.95 -22.54 -9.64
C LYS A 186 -10.62 -22.69 -8.27
N LEU A 187 -10.41 -21.74 -7.37
CA LEU A 187 -11.05 -21.67 -6.05
C LEU A 187 -12.58 -21.56 -6.12
N ALA A 188 -13.14 -20.93 -7.15
CA ALA A 188 -14.58 -20.86 -7.35
C ALA A 188 -15.17 -22.22 -7.79
N ARG A 189 -14.40 -23.02 -8.53
CA ARG A 189 -14.84 -24.32 -9.08
C ARG A 189 -14.62 -25.46 -8.09
N GLU A 190 -13.51 -25.44 -7.37
CA GLU A 190 -13.10 -26.51 -6.46
C GLU A 190 -13.54 -26.20 -5.03
N ARG A 191 -14.22 -27.15 -4.36
CA ARG A 191 -14.48 -27.05 -2.92
C ARG A 191 -13.24 -27.49 -2.15
N PHE A 192 -12.50 -26.53 -1.61
CA PHE A 192 -11.35 -26.84 -0.75
C PHE A 192 -11.86 -27.36 0.60
N LYS A 193 -11.64 -28.65 0.86
CA LYS A 193 -12.07 -29.36 2.08
C LYS A 193 -11.51 -28.74 3.37
N ASN A 194 -10.41 -28.00 3.29
CA ASN A 194 -9.70 -27.40 4.43
C ASN A 194 -9.97 -25.91 4.63
N ILE A 195 -11.04 -25.35 4.05
CA ILE A 195 -11.40 -23.94 4.30
C ILE A 195 -11.91 -23.80 5.74
N ALA A 196 -11.42 -22.79 6.45
CA ALA A 196 -11.68 -22.49 7.87
C ALA A 196 -13.17 -22.30 8.26
N SER A 197 -14.09 -22.36 7.31
CA SER A 197 -15.53 -22.32 7.54
C SER A 197 -16.20 -23.36 6.63
N PRO A 198 -16.70 -24.49 7.18
CA PRO A 198 -17.38 -25.50 6.41
C PRO A 198 -18.59 -24.88 5.70
N GLY A 199 -18.67 -25.07 4.38
CA GLY A 199 -19.77 -24.54 3.56
C GLY A 199 -19.61 -23.09 3.06
N ALA A 200 -18.46 -22.44 3.27
CA ALA A 200 -18.27 -21.11 2.68
C ALA A 200 -18.09 -21.19 1.16
N VAL A 201 -18.91 -20.44 0.42
CA VAL A 201 -18.93 -20.43 -1.04
C VAL A 201 -18.33 -19.12 -1.55
N LEU A 202 -17.52 -19.20 -2.60
CA LEU A 202 -17.04 -18.03 -3.31
C LEU A 202 -18.11 -17.58 -4.32
N HIS A 203 -18.47 -16.30 -4.30
CA HIS A 203 -19.42 -15.78 -5.29
C HIS A 203 -18.80 -15.81 -6.69
N GLY A 204 -19.53 -16.25 -7.71
CA GLY A 204 -19.10 -16.27 -9.11
C GLY A 204 -18.50 -14.95 -9.65
N ARG A 205 -18.91 -13.78 -9.13
CA ARG A 205 -18.34 -12.46 -9.52
C ARG A 205 -17.21 -11.97 -8.61
N THR A 206 -16.70 -12.82 -7.71
CA THR A 206 -15.64 -12.41 -6.77
C THR A 206 -14.36 -12.02 -7.51
N GLU A 207 -14.10 -12.65 -8.64
CA GLU A 207 -12.94 -12.35 -9.49
C GLU A 207 -12.97 -10.90 -10.02
N GLU A 208 -14.07 -10.53 -10.67
CA GLU A 208 -14.29 -9.16 -11.18
C GLU A 208 -14.27 -8.14 -10.04
N HIS A 209 -14.87 -8.49 -8.90
CA HIS A 209 -14.87 -7.66 -7.72
C HIS A 209 -13.45 -7.43 -7.18
N ILE A 210 -12.61 -8.47 -7.10
CA ILE A 210 -11.21 -8.33 -6.69
C ILE A 210 -10.45 -7.45 -7.69
N ALA A 211 -10.62 -7.67 -8.99
CA ALA A 211 -9.98 -6.86 -10.02
C ALA A 211 -10.34 -5.37 -9.86
N HIS A 212 -11.63 -5.08 -9.69
CA HIS A 212 -12.15 -3.74 -9.44
C HIS A 212 -11.55 -3.10 -8.18
N LEU A 213 -11.50 -3.84 -7.06
CA LEU A 213 -10.92 -3.33 -5.81
C LEU A 213 -9.41 -3.07 -5.93
N LEU A 214 -8.68 -3.88 -6.70
CA LEU A 214 -7.25 -3.65 -6.96
C LEU A 214 -7.04 -2.39 -7.82
N ARG A 215 -7.86 -2.17 -8.85
CA ARG A 215 -7.85 -0.93 -9.64
C ARG A 215 -8.18 0.28 -8.77
N LEU A 216 -9.22 0.17 -7.94
CA LEU A 216 -9.61 1.22 -7.02
C LEU A 216 -8.50 1.52 -6.00
N ARG A 217 -7.76 0.50 -5.55
CA ARG A 217 -6.59 0.68 -4.69
C ARG A 217 -5.52 1.52 -5.38
N VAL A 218 -5.25 1.31 -6.67
CA VAL A 218 -4.31 2.16 -7.43
C VAL A 218 -4.78 3.62 -7.43
N VAL A 219 -6.05 3.86 -7.74
CA VAL A 219 -6.63 5.23 -7.75
C VAL A 219 -6.52 5.89 -6.37
N GLN A 220 -6.80 5.15 -5.29
CA GLN A 220 -6.68 5.64 -3.91
C GLN A 220 -5.24 5.99 -3.52
N GLU A 221 -4.25 5.18 -3.93
CA GLU A 221 -2.84 5.49 -3.64
C GLU A 221 -2.36 6.74 -4.39
N PHE A 222 -2.82 6.94 -5.65
CA PHE A 222 -2.56 8.18 -6.37
C PHE A 222 -3.23 9.39 -5.71
N GLU A 223 -4.46 9.25 -5.21
CA GLU A 223 -5.15 10.33 -4.49
C GLU A 223 -4.37 10.74 -3.23
N LEU A 224 -3.92 9.77 -2.44
CA LEU A 224 -3.09 10.02 -1.25
C LEU A 224 -1.75 10.68 -1.59
N LEU A 225 -1.16 10.30 -2.73
CA LEU A 225 0.05 10.94 -3.23
C LEU A 225 -0.22 12.40 -3.62
N ALA A 226 -1.33 12.67 -4.30
CA ALA A 226 -1.75 14.02 -4.66
C ALA A 226 -1.98 14.90 -3.42
N GLU A 227 -2.76 14.42 -2.44
CA GLU A 227 -3.01 15.12 -1.18
C GLU A 227 -1.72 15.45 -0.43
N ARG A 228 -0.75 14.52 -0.39
CA ARG A 228 0.54 14.76 0.27
C ARG A 228 1.37 15.83 -0.44
N LEU A 229 1.40 15.80 -1.77
CA LEU A 229 2.12 16.80 -2.57
C LEU A 229 1.47 18.18 -2.50
N GLU A 230 0.14 18.24 -2.50
CA GLU A 230 -0.61 19.48 -2.30
C GLU A 230 -0.35 20.03 -0.90
N HIS A 231 -0.42 19.21 0.15
CA HIS A 231 -0.07 19.63 1.52
C HIS A 231 1.39 20.11 1.64
N ALA A 232 2.33 19.44 0.97
CA ALA A 232 3.72 19.87 0.89
C ALA A 232 3.85 21.27 0.26
N MET A 233 3.11 21.52 -0.83
CA MET A 233 3.02 22.82 -1.47
C MET A 233 2.46 23.89 -0.52
N PHE A 234 1.34 23.62 0.15
CA PHE A 234 0.70 24.59 1.06
C PHE A 234 1.55 24.92 2.29
N THR A 235 2.24 23.95 2.86
CA THR A 235 3.05 24.17 4.06
C THR A 235 4.40 24.81 3.80
N GLY A 236 4.80 24.96 2.52
CA GLY A 236 6.11 25.50 2.15
C GLY A 236 7.28 24.68 2.70
N LYS A 237 7.03 23.44 3.17
CA LYS A 237 8.09 22.57 3.68
C LYS A 237 8.94 22.13 2.50
N ASN A 238 10.13 22.69 2.42
CA ASN A 238 11.12 22.33 1.42
C ASN A 238 11.56 20.89 1.64
N PHE A 239 11.09 19.96 0.80
CA PHE A 239 11.51 18.56 0.83
C PHE A 239 12.87 18.32 0.15
N GLY A 240 13.65 19.39 -0.10
CA GLY A 240 15.09 19.31 -0.35
C GLY A 240 15.53 18.56 -1.62
N GLY A 241 14.67 18.35 -2.61
CA GLY A 241 15.03 17.62 -3.83
C GLY A 241 14.31 18.12 -5.08
N SER A 242 15.06 18.22 -6.18
CA SER A 242 14.53 18.50 -7.53
C SER A 242 13.88 17.28 -8.19
N ASN A 243 14.03 16.10 -7.58
CA ASN A 243 13.56 14.83 -8.15
C ASN A 243 12.04 14.79 -8.19
N VAL A 244 11.54 14.47 -9.38
CA VAL A 244 10.12 14.51 -9.73
C VAL A 244 9.49 13.16 -9.44
N ILE A 245 8.37 13.12 -8.70
CA ILE A 245 7.69 11.84 -8.44
C ILE A 245 6.96 11.35 -9.70
N LEU A 246 6.26 12.26 -10.38
CA LEU A 246 5.48 11.95 -11.57
C LEU A 246 5.79 12.96 -12.68
N ARG A 247 6.15 12.46 -13.86
CA ARG A 247 6.41 13.27 -15.05
C ARG A 247 5.58 12.79 -16.22
N ARG A 248 5.15 13.72 -17.07
CA ARG A 248 4.57 13.41 -18.37
C ARG A 248 5.68 13.27 -19.40
N LEU A 249 5.70 12.17 -20.15
CA LEU A 249 6.68 11.99 -21.23
C LEU A 249 6.39 12.95 -22.38
N THR A 250 7.45 13.43 -23.02
CA THR A 250 7.36 14.11 -24.32
C THR A 250 6.97 13.11 -25.41
N ARG A 251 6.51 13.58 -26.57
CA ARG A 251 6.20 12.69 -27.70
C ARG A 251 7.45 11.97 -28.19
N ASP A 252 8.57 12.67 -28.28
CA ASP A 252 9.85 12.11 -28.71
C ASP A 252 10.30 10.99 -27.75
N GLU A 253 10.25 11.21 -26.43
CA GLU A 253 10.57 10.16 -25.45
C GLU A 253 9.64 8.95 -25.53
N TRP A 254 8.35 9.19 -25.83
CA TRP A 254 7.37 8.14 -25.99
C TRP A 254 7.58 7.33 -27.29
N GLU A 255 7.97 7.99 -28.38
CA GLU A 255 8.34 7.35 -29.65
C GLU A 255 9.64 6.57 -29.51
N MET A 256 10.65 7.11 -28.81
CA MET A 256 11.87 6.38 -28.45
C MET A 256 11.57 5.15 -27.61
N LEU A 257 10.68 5.26 -26.60
CA LEU A 257 10.30 4.12 -25.77
C LEU A 257 9.58 3.03 -26.59
N LYS A 258 8.74 3.42 -27.55
CA LYS A 258 8.08 2.47 -28.46
C LYS A 258 9.03 1.78 -29.43
N THR A 259 9.97 2.53 -30.00
CA THR A 259 10.91 2.02 -31.02
C THR A 259 12.03 1.19 -30.40
N SER A 260 12.61 1.68 -29.30
CA SER A 260 13.69 0.99 -28.57
C SER A 260 13.18 -0.17 -27.72
N GLY A 261 11.93 -0.11 -27.26
CA GLY A 261 11.39 -1.08 -26.29
C GLY A 261 12.05 -1.00 -24.90
N THR A 262 12.99 -0.08 -24.69
CA THR A 262 13.68 0.18 -23.42
C THR A 262 13.19 1.48 -22.80
N SER A 263 13.15 1.53 -21.46
CA SER A 263 12.82 2.78 -20.75
C SER A 263 14.08 3.64 -20.62
N PRO A 264 14.09 4.89 -21.14
CA PRO A 264 15.25 5.79 -21.03
C PRO A 264 15.35 6.49 -19.67
N CYS A 265 14.36 6.30 -18.79
CA CYS A 265 14.27 7.01 -17.52
C CYS A 265 14.90 6.19 -16.39
N GLU A 266 15.98 6.70 -15.81
CA GLU A 266 16.56 6.18 -14.58
C GLU A 266 15.56 6.29 -13.42
N ASN A 267 15.57 5.30 -12.51
CA ASN A 267 14.66 5.23 -11.36
C ASN A 267 13.16 5.21 -11.71
N ALA A 268 12.81 4.97 -12.99
CA ALA A 268 11.43 4.72 -13.38
C ALA A 268 10.96 3.40 -12.80
N VAL A 269 9.79 3.43 -12.15
CA VAL A 269 9.20 2.25 -11.51
C VAL A 269 7.95 1.76 -12.25
N ALA A 270 7.22 2.66 -12.89
CA ALA A 270 6.10 2.31 -13.75
C ALA A 270 5.87 3.39 -14.82
N VAL A 271 5.42 2.97 -15.99
CA VAL A 271 4.94 3.86 -17.05
C VAL A 271 3.45 3.62 -17.24
N LEU A 272 2.63 4.68 -17.23
CA LEU A 272 1.19 4.59 -17.41
C LEU A 272 0.76 5.35 -18.67
N VAL A 273 0.08 4.67 -19.59
CA VAL A 273 -0.50 5.30 -20.79
C VAL A 273 -1.97 5.55 -20.55
N ILE A 274 -2.34 6.78 -20.22
CA ILE A 274 -3.71 7.15 -19.86
C ILE A 274 -4.16 8.31 -20.73
N PRO A 275 -4.76 8.03 -21.90
CA PRO A 275 -5.31 9.06 -22.76
C PRO A 275 -6.51 9.74 -22.09
N PRO A 276 -6.75 11.03 -22.36
CA PRO A 276 -7.94 11.72 -21.89
C PRO A 276 -9.18 11.08 -22.50
N ILE A 277 -10.24 10.95 -21.71
CA ILE A 277 -11.50 10.39 -22.20
C ILE A 277 -12.26 11.44 -23.02
N ASN A 278 -12.72 10.99 -24.19
CA ASN A 278 -13.59 11.75 -25.07
C ASN A 278 -14.96 11.99 -24.40
N LYS A 279 -15.63 13.08 -24.79
CA LYS A 279 -17.02 13.32 -24.41
C LYS A 279 -17.88 12.18 -24.95
N ASP A 280 -18.87 11.75 -24.18
CA ASP A 280 -19.81 10.73 -24.65
C ASP A 280 -20.58 11.27 -25.87
N ARG A 281 -20.70 10.46 -26.92
CA ARG A 281 -21.28 10.88 -28.20
C ARG A 281 -22.73 11.36 -28.05
N ILE A 282 -23.48 10.72 -27.15
CA ILE A 282 -24.90 10.97 -26.92
C ILE A 282 -25.08 12.17 -25.99
N THR A 283 -24.49 12.14 -24.79
CA THR A 283 -24.70 13.18 -23.78
C THR A 283 -23.84 14.43 -24.01
N LYS A 284 -22.81 14.36 -24.86
CA LYS A 284 -21.78 15.39 -25.08
C LYS A 284 -21.05 15.85 -23.80
N GLN A 285 -21.28 15.18 -22.68
CA GLN A 285 -20.63 15.45 -21.41
C GLN A 285 -19.43 14.53 -21.22
N ARG A 286 -18.45 14.97 -20.43
CA ARG A 286 -17.39 14.07 -19.96
C ARG A 286 -17.96 13.25 -18.80
N PRO A 287 -17.69 11.93 -18.75
CA PRO A 287 -18.12 11.13 -17.62
C PRO A 287 -17.49 11.66 -16.33
N THR A 288 -18.25 11.64 -15.25
CA THR A 288 -17.77 12.05 -13.93
C THR A 288 -16.85 10.99 -13.34
N GLY A 289 -15.79 11.41 -12.67
CA GLY A 289 -14.90 10.48 -11.98
C GLY A 289 -15.63 9.79 -10.83
N SER A 290 -15.49 8.47 -10.71
CA SER A 290 -16.09 7.69 -9.61
C SER A 290 -15.04 6.85 -8.89
N MET A 291 -15.09 6.87 -7.55
CA MET A 291 -14.30 6.02 -6.65
C MET A 291 -15.18 5.01 -5.89
N SER A 292 -16.33 4.64 -6.47
CA SER A 292 -17.24 3.69 -5.82
C SER A 292 -16.56 2.32 -5.61
N PRO A 293 -16.72 1.69 -4.43
CA PRO A 293 -16.22 0.34 -4.19
C PRO A 293 -17.01 -0.72 -4.98
N PHE A 294 -18.18 -0.38 -5.51
CA PHE A 294 -18.98 -1.29 -6.32
C PHE A 294 -18.55 -1.23 -7.80
N PRO A 295 -18.46 -2.40 -8.48
CA PRO A 295 -18.12 -2.43 -9.90
C PRO A 295 -19.22 -1.71 -10.69
N PRO A 296 -18.85 -0.83 -11.65
CA PRO A 296 -19.83 -0.19 -12.51
C PRO A 296 -20.46 -1.21 -13.45
N GLN A 297 -21.74 -1.03 -13.76
CA GLN A 297 -22.48 -1.94 -14.67
C GLN A 297 -21.96 -1.85 -16.12
N ASP A 298 -21.29 -0.76 -16.47
CA ASP A 298 -20.80 -0.48 -17.83
C ASP A 298 -19.52 -1.26 -18.24
N GLU A 299 -19.04 -2.22 -17.44
CA GLU A 299 -17.83 -3.01 -17.73
C GLU A 299 -18.04 -4.13 -18.77
N LEU A 300 -18.81 -3.90 -19.84
CA LEU A 300 -18.92 -4.86 -20.94
C LEU A 300 -17.74 -4.68 -21.90
N ALA A 301 -16.70 -5.50 -21.70
CA ALA A 301 -15.52 -5.56 -22.56
C ALA A 301 -15.90 -6.06 -23.97
N THR A 302 -16.01 -5.15 -24.93
CA THR A 302 -16.49 -5.45 -26.30
C THR A 302 -15.39 -5.47 -27.36
N LYS A 303 -14.11 -5.57 -26.98
CA LYS A 303 -13.02 -5.64 -27.97
C LYS A 303 -11.81 -6.37 -27.42
N GLU A 304 -11.01 -6.96 -28.31
CA GLU A 304 -9.65 -7.42 -28.01
C GLU A 304 -8.85 -6.26 -27.42
N LEU A 305 -8.67 -6.29 -26.11
CA LEU A 305 -7.92 -5.29 -25.38
C LEU A 305 -6.43 -5.62 -25.46
N PRO A 306 -5.55 -4.61 -25.58
CA PRO A 306 -4.11 -4.83 -25.43
C PRO A 306 -3.81 -5.41 -24.03
N PRO A 307 -2.65 -6.05 -23.83
CA PRO A 307 -2.27 -6.57 -22.52
C PRO A 307 -2.34 -5.48 -21.44
N THR A 308 -2.73 -5.87 -20.21
CA THR A 308 -2.82 -4.94 -19.07
C THR A 308 -1.48 -4.24 -18.86
N SER A 309 -0.38 -5.00 -18.90
CA SER A 309 0.93 -4.39 -18.90
C SER A 309 2.00 -5.17 -19.68
N THR A 310 2.97 -4.44 -20.20
CA THR A 310 4.15 -5.01 -20.86
C THR A 310 5.39 -4.66 -20.05
N LEU A 311 6.35 -5.59 -19.92
CA LEU A 311 7.57 -5.36 -19.15
C LEU A 311 8.66 -4.83 -20.08
N LEU A 312 9.09 -3.59 -19.85
CA LEU A 312 10.16 -2.94 -20.61
C LEU A 312 11.50 -3.16 -19.91
N PRO A 313 12.55 -3.67 -20.58
CA PRO A 313 13.90 -3.63 -20.04
C PRO A 313 14.37 -2.19 -19.79
N LEU A 314 15.15 -1.97 -18.74
CA LEU A 314 15.84 -0.70 -18.52
C LEU A 314 17.12 -0.63 -19.36
N SER A 315 17.42 0.54 -19.91
CA SER A 315 18.73 0.78 -20.53
C SER A 315 19.80 0.70 -19.43
N LEU A 316 20.75 -0.22 -19.56
CA LEU A 316 21.72 -0.53 -18.49
C LEU A 316 22.85 0.49 -18.34
N ASN A 317 22.84 1.58 -19.11
CA ASN A 317 24.00 2.43 -19.32
C ASN A 317 24.57 3.10 -18.05
N SER A 318 23.87 3.04 -16.91
CA SER A 318 24.33 3.62 -15.63
C SER A 318 24.59 2.63 -14.50
N TRP A 319 24.36 1.33 -14.69
CA TRP A 319 24.63 0.32 -13.66
C TRP A 319 25.97 -0.33 -13.96
N SER A 320 26.99 0.08 -13.20
CA SER A 320 28.39 -0.36 -13.27
C SER A 320 28.54 -1.86 -13.55
N GLU A 321 29.50 -2.18 -14.42
CA GLU A 321 29.81 -3.46 -15.09
C GLU A 321 30.08 -4.69 -14.20
N GLU A 322 29.81 -4.65 -12.89
CA GLU A 322 30.23 -5.69 -11.94
C GLU A 322 29.08 -6.49 -11.28
N LEU A 323 27.82 -6.24 -11.64
CA LEU A 323 26.73 -7.10 -11.13
C LEU A 323 26.79 -8.47 -11.83
N PRO A 324 26.81 -9.60 -11.08
CA PRO A 324 26.85 -10.92 -11.67
C PRO A 324 25.69 -11.11 -12.66
N THR A 325 25.98 -11.69 -13.83
CA THR A 325 25.03 -12.03 -14.92
C THR A 325 23.84 -12.91 -14.47
N ILE A 326 23.83 -13.33 -13.20
CA ILE A 326 22.84 -14.21 -12.58
C ILE A 326 21.52 -13.48 -12.29
N LEU A 327 21.53 -12.15 -12.03
CA LEU A 327 20.30 -11.44 -11.69
C LEU A 327 19.52 -11.00 -12.95
N PRO A 328 18.19 -11.23 -12.99
CA PRO A 328 17.39 -10.80 -14.13
C PRO A 328 17.44 -9.28 -14.25
N LEU A 329 17.59 -8.80 -15.48
CA LEU A 329 17.55 -7.37 -15.80
C LEU A 329 16.30 -6.73 -15.20
N LEU A 330 16.47 -5.56 -14.59
CA LEU A 330 15.37 -4.82 -14.00
C LEU A 330 14.40 -4.37 -15.12
N LYS A 331 13.12 -4.73 -14.95
CA LYS A 331 12.07 -4.43 -15.93
C LYS A 331 11.04 -3.48 -15.35
N VAL A 332 10.66 -2.47 -16.12
CA VAL A 332 9.64 -1.48 -15.76
C VAL A 332 8.31 -1.84 -16.45
N PRO A 333 7.22 -2.02 -15.70
CA PRO A 333 5.91 -2.28 -16.28
C PRO A 333 5.34 -1.02 -16.95
N LEU A 334 4.96 -1.18 -18.21
CA LEU A 334 4.17 -0.25 -19.01
C LEU A 334 2.70 -0.67 -18.95
N TYR A 335 1.89 0.10 -18.22
CA TYR A 335 0.46 -0.13 -18.06
C TYR A 335 -0.34 0.57 -19.17
N ASN A 336 -1.20 -0.19 -19.83
CA ASN A 336 -2.20 0.38 -20.72
C ASN A 336 -3.42 0.80 -19.91
N GLY A 337 -3.72 2.09 -19.83
CA GLY A 337 -4.82 2.62 -19.05
C GLY A 337 -6.19 2.10 -19.48
N VAL A 338 -6.38 1.73 -20.76
CA VAL A 338 -7.67 1.20 -21.25
C VAL A 338 -7.92 -0.21 -20.72
N SER A 339 -6.90 -1.07 -20.76
CA SER A 339 -7.00 -2.46 -20.28
C SER A 339 -6.92 -2.56 -18.76
N ALA A 340 -6.00 -1.81 -18.13
CA ALA A 340 -5.82 -1.79 -16.69
C ALA A 340 -7.04 -1.20 -15.96
N PHE A 341 -7.69 -0.20 -16.57
CA PHE A 341 -8.88 0.47 -16.02
C PHE A 341 -9.99 0.48 -17.08
N PRO A 342 -10.77 -0.61 -17.23
CA PRO A 342 -11.80 -0.69 -18.27
C PRO A 342 -12.94 0.32 -18.03
N SER A 343 -13.26 0.59 -16.77
CA SER A 343 -14.26 1.58 -16.36
C SER A 343 -13.87 3.01 -16.79
N ARG A 344 -14.73 3.64 -17.61
CA ARG A 344 -14.61 5.06 -18.02
C ARG A 344 -14.53 6.01 -16.81
N PRO A 345 -15.44 5.97 -15.82
CA PRO A 345 -15.37 6.91 -14.70
C PRO A 345 -14.10 6.74 -13.86
N GLN A 346 -13.57 5.53 -13.71
CA GLN A 346 -12.29 5.32 -13.02
C GLN A 346 -11.11 5.95 -13.78
N ARG A 347 -11.07 5.80 -15.11
CA ARG A 347 -10.04 6.44 -15.94
C ARG A 347 -10.10 7.95 -15.89
N VAL A 348 -11.30 8.55 -15.85
CA VAL A 348 -11.44 10.01 -15.67
C VAL A 348 -10.91 10.44 -14.32
N ALA A 349 -11.30 9.73 -13.24
CA ALA A 349 -10.80 10.01 -11.91
C ALA A 349 -9.27 9.93 -11.87
N LEU A 350 -8.69 8.82 -12.36
CA LEU A 350 -7.25 8.62 -12.39
C LEU A 350 -6.53 9.72 -13.19
N HIS A 351 -7.00 10.04 -14.40
CA HIS A 351 -6.42 11.10 -15.22
C HIS A 351 -6.49 12.48 -14.51
N GLY A 352 -7.61 12.79 -13.85
CA GLY A 352 -7.75 14.00 -13.05
C GLY A 352 -6.73 14.10 -11.91
N ILE A 353 -6.50 12.99 -11.20
CA ILE A 353 -5.52 12.91 -10.11
C ILE A 353 -4.09 13.06 -10.64
N LEU A 354 -3.75 12.42 -11.77
CA LEU A 354 -2.44 12.59 -12.39
C LEU A 354 -2.21 14.05 -12.80
N GLN A 355 -3.22 14.74 -13.31
CA GLN A 355 -3.13 16.16 -13.61
C GLN A 355 -2.94 17.02 -12.36
N ARG A 356 -3.60 16.69 -11.24
CA ARG A 356 -3.41 17.35 -9.94
C ARG A 356 -1.97 17.20 -9.44
N ILE A 357 -1.44 15.96 -9.47
CA ILE A 357 -0.05 15.68 -9.12
C ILE A 357 0.91 16.51 -9.99
N LEU A 358 0.71 16.55 -11.31
CA LEU A 358 1.55 17.34 -12.22
C LEU A 358 1.45 18.86 -11.98
N ARG A 359 0.30 19.37 -11.51
CA ARG A 359 0.17 20.78 -11.11
C ARG A 359 0.95 21.04 -9.82
N ALA A 360 0.78 20.21 -8.80
CA ALA A 360 1.52 20.31 -7.54
C ALA A 360 3.04 20.23 -7.75
N GLU A 361 3.51 19.30 -8.58
CA GLU A 361 4.93 19.18 -8.95
C GLU A 361 5.48 20.43 -9.65
N ARG A 362 4.71 21.02 -10.59
CA ARG A 362 5.12 22.27 -11.26
C ARG A 362 5.18 23.44 -10.28
N SER A 363 4.20 23.56 -9.38
CA SER A 363 4.18 24.60 -8.35
C SER A 363 5.38 24.47 -7.41
N LEU A 364 5.69 23.26 -6.96
CA LEU A 364 6.85 22.98 -6.11
C LEU A 364 8.16 23.34 -6.82
N ARG A 365 8.32 22.99 -8.11
CA ARG A 365 9.51 23.39 -8.88
C ARG A 365 9.63 24.91 -9.02
N ARG A 366 8.54 25.61 -9.33
CA ARG A 366 8.53 27.08 -9.41
C ARG A 366 8.92 27.73 -8.08
N ALA A 367 8.45 27.17 -6.95
CA ALA A 367 8.83 27.65 -5.63
C ALA A 367 10.33 27.46 -5.34
N HIS A 368 10.94 26.39 -5.85
CA HIS A 368 12.37 26.12 -5.71
C HIS A 368 13.24 26.98 -6.64
N MET A 369 12.78 27.32 -7.85
CA MET A 369 13.55 28.09 -8.84
C MET A 369 13.48 29.62 -8.64
N LYS A 370 13.30 30.10 -7.40
CA LYS A 370 13.24 31.55 -7.09
C LYS A 370 14.52 32.34 -7.42
N ASN A 371 15.60 31.68 -7.85
CA ASN A 371 16.76 32.31 -8.48
C ASN A 371 16.70 32.08 -10.01
N PRO A 372 16.12 33.00 -10.80
CA PRO A 372 15.95 32.85 -12.25
C PRO A 372 17.26 33.05 -13.04
N SER A 373 18.43 32.76 -12.46
CA SER A 373 19.71 33.20 -13.00
C SER A 373 20.29 32.35 -14.13
N SER A 374 19.49 31.64 -14.91
CA SER A 374 20.00 30.99 -16.12
C SER A 374 18.94 30.87 -17.20
N ASN A 375 19.36 31.18 -18.44
CA ASN A 375 18.64 31.05 -19.71
C ASN A 375 18.28 29.58 -20.02
N ALA A 376 17.58 28.91 -19.12
CA ALA A 376 17.07 27.57 -19.35
C ALA A 376 16.05 27.64 -20.47
N SER A 377 16.49 27.26 -21.67
CA SER A 377 15.70 27.16 -22.91
C SER A 377 14.32 26.61 -22.58
N ASN A 378 13.29 27.44 -22.78
CA ASN A 378 11.94 27.16 -22.34
C ASN A 378 11.46 25.81 -22.95
N PRO A 379 11.35 24.72 -22.16
CA PRO A 379 10.97 23.40 -22.68
C PRO A 379 9.51 23.34 -23.14
N GLU A 380 8.77 24.46 -23.04
CA GLU A 380 7.34 24.59 -23.32
C GLU A 380 6.93 24.33 -24.78
N LYS A 381 7.86 24.26 -25.75
CA LYS A 381 7.49 23.96 -27.14
C LYS A 381 7.32 22.47 -27.46
N ARG A 382 7.75 21.54 -26.58
CA ARG A 382 7.63 20.10 -26.86
C ARG A 382 6.20 19.61 -26.57
N LYS A 383 5.56 19.00 -27.57
CA LYS A 383 4.22 18.41 -27.42
C LYS A 383 4.29 17.28 -26.40
N SER A 384 3.43 17.31 -25.39
CA SER A 384 3.37 16.27 -24.36
C SER A 384 2.58 15.04 -24.84
N SER A 385 3.07 13.84 -24.52
CA SER A 385 2.40 12.55 -24.84
C SER A 385 1.28 12.24 -23.84
N HIS A 386 0.57 11.12 -23.95
CA HIS A 386 -0.38 10.67 -22.92
C HIS A 386 0.23 9.65 -21.94
N ALA A 387 1.55 9.51 -21.96
CA ALA A 387 2.28 8.62 -21.07
C ALA A 387 2.83 9.38 -19.85
N TYR A 388 2.72 8.75 -18.69
CA TYR A 388 3.17 9.25 -17.41
C TYR A 388 4.20 8.28 -16.84
N VAL A 389 5.33 8.79 -16.36
CA VAL A 389 6.35 7.98 -15.68
C VAL A 389 6.31 8.29 -14.21
N LEU A 390 6.22 7.22 -13.42
CA LEU A 390 6.31 7.23 -11.96
C LEU A 390 7.75 6.88 -11.57
N PHE A 391 8.38 7.77 -10.82
CA PHE A 391 9.72 7.60 -10.27
C PHE A 391 9.64 7.20 -8.79
N SER A 392 10.60 6.38 -8.37
CA SER A 392 10.79 6.05 -6.96
C SER A 392 12.26 5.96 -6.64
N ASP A 393 12.72 6.86 -5.79
CA ASP A 393 14.08 7.00 -5.30
C ASP A 393 14.06 7.48 -3.84
N ALA A 394 15.23 7.58 -3.20
CA ALA A 394 15.31 8.02 -1.81
C ALA A 394 14.77 9.45 -1.58
N GLN A 395 14.81 10.34 -2.59
CA GLN A 395 14.38 11.73 -2.45
C GLN A 395 12.87 11.90 -2.64
N THR A 396 12.30 11.24 -3.63
CA THR A 396 10.85 11.13 -3.86
C THR A 396 10.16 10.48 -2.67
N ALA A 397 10.78 9.49 -2.01
CA ALA A 397 10.25 8.87 -0.79
C ALA A 397 10.10 9.84 0.40
N LYS A 398 10.89 10.93 0.45
CA LYS A 398 10.75 12.00 1.46
C LYS A 398 9.52 12.87 1.18
N ARG A 399 9.21 13.10 -0.10
CA ARG A 399 8.13 13.97 -0.59
C ARG A 399 6.77 13.27 -0.60
N GLY A 400 6.74 12.01 -1.01
CA GLY A 400 5.54 11.23 -1.22
C GLY A 400 5.86 9.74 -1.27
N ASP A 401 4.83 8.90 -1.18
CA ASP A 401 5.02 7.45 -1.16
C ASP A 401 4.67 6.83 -2.53
N SER A 402 5.52 7.08 -3.53
CA SER A 402 5.39 6.49 -4.88
C SER A 402 5.56 4.97 -4.87
N ALA A 403 6.36 4.43 -3.95
CA ALA A 403 6.50 2.99 -3.75
C ALA A 403 5.17 2.30 -3.41
N SER A 404 4.27 2.95 -2.64
CA SER A 404 2.94 2.42 -2.36
C SER A 404 2.05 2.36 -3.61
N VAL A 405 2.13 3.38 -4.49
CA VAL A 405 1.45 3.39 -5.79
C VAL A 405 1.98 2.27 -6.69
N ALA A 406 3.30 2.17 -6.82
CA ALA A 406 3.96 1.14 -7.60
C ALA A 406 3.60 -0.27 -7.11
N ARG A 407 3.53 -0.48 -5.80
CA ARG A 407 3.08 -1.74 -5.21
C ARG A 407 1.63 -2.07 -5.57
N ALA A 408 0.73 -1.09 -5.56
CA ALA A 408 -0.66 -1.31 -5.97
C ALA A 408 -0.75 -1.69 -7.46
N LEU A 409 0.05 -1.04 -8.31
CA LEU A 409 0.17 -1.36 -9.74
C LEU A 409 0.71 -2.77 -9.97
N TRP A 410 1.76 -3.17 -9.24
CA TRP A 410 2.31 -4.53 -9.30
C TRP A 410 1.28 -5.59 -8.87
N ARG A 411 0.50 -5.31 -7.82
CA ARG A 411 -0.60 -6.20 -7.40
C ARG A 411 -1.67 -6.36 -8.47
N LEU A 412 -2.04 -5.28 -9.16
CA LEU A 412 -2.95 -5.35 -10.30
C LEU A 412 -2.39 -6.23 -11.43
N LYS A 413 -1.12 -6.02 -11.78
CA LYS A 413 -0.41 -6.83 -12.81
C LYS A 413 -0.39 -8.32 -12.44
N MET A 414 0.07 -8.64 -11.22
CA MET A 414 0.16 -10.02 -10.73
C MET A 414 -1.21 -10.70 -10.73
N TYR A 415 -2.26 -9.95 -10.35
CA TYR A 415 -3.62 -10.48 -10.36
C TYR A 415 -4.07 -10.89 -11.75
N ASP A 416 -3.85 -10.06 -12.78
CA ASP A 416 -4.20 -10.40 -14.17
C ASP A 416 -3.42 -11.59 -14.75
N GLY A 417 -2.48 -12.17 -13.98
CA GLY A 417 -1.75 -13.38 -14.34
C GLY A 417 -0.41 -13.10 -15.02
N GLU A 418 -0.06 -11.84 -15.19
CA GLU A 418 1.23 -11.43 -15.72
C GLU A 418 2.29 -11.46 -14.59
N GLY A 419 3.33 -12.28 -14.75
CA GLY A 419 4.43 -12.42 -13.77
C GLY A 419 4.48 -13.76 -13.05
N TRP A 420 3.44 -14.60 -13.18
CA TRP A 420 3.47 -15.99 -12.75
C TRP A 420 3.69 -16.88 -13.97
N SER A 421 4.92 -17.36 -14.20
CA SER A 421 5.17 -18.45 -15.15
C SER A 421 4.62 -19.75 -14.56
N LEU A 422 3.31 -19.96 -14.68
CA LEU A 422 2.61 -21.16 -14.19
C LEU A 422 2.99 -22.44 -14.96
N THR A 423 4.02 -22.38 -15.81
CA THR A 423 4.31 -23.36 -16.85
C THR A 423 4.83 -24.70 -16.35
N GLN A 424 5.13 -24.91 -15.06
CA GLN A 424 5.86 -26.13 -14.66
C GLN A 424 5.47 -26.86 -13.35
N SER A 425 4.50 -26.44 -12.53
CA SER A 425 4.37 -27.11 -11.20
C SER A 425 2.97 -27.26 -10.60
N ILE A 426 1.90 -27.24 -11.40
CA ILE A 426 0.56 -27.62 -10.90
C ILE A 426 0.11 -28.90 -11.60
N THR A 427 0.97 -29.92 -11.61
CA THR A 427 0.44 -31.28 -11.49
C THR A 427 0.03 -31.44 -10.03
N PRO A 428 -1.22 -31.76 -9.72
CA PRO A 428 -1.58 -32.14 -8.36
C PRO A 428 -0.76 -33.40 -8.05
N THR A 429 0.32 -33.26 -7.28
CA THR A 429 0.87 -34.39 -6.54
C THR A 429 -0.26 -34.85 -5.65
N THR A 430 -0.96 -35.88 -6.12
CA THR A 430 -1.81 -36.75 -5.34
C THR A 430 -1.00 -37.17 -4.13
N TYR A 431 -1.20 -36.47 -3.02
CA TYR A 431 -0.90 -37.02 -1.70
C TYR A 431 -1.87 -38.18 -1.53
N ILE A 432 -1.40 -39.36 -1.94
CA ILE A 432 -1.94 -40.63 -1.46
C ILE A 432 -1.51 -40.69 0.02
N PRO A 433 -2.45 -40.89 0.96
CA PRO A 433 -2.19 -40.86 2.39
C PRO A 433 -1.19 -41.91 2.85
#